data_AF-A0A959ELI4-F1
#
_entry.id   AF-A0A959ELI4-F1
#
_cell.length_a   1.000
_cell.length_b   1.000
_cell.length_c   1.000
_cell.angle_alpha   90.00
_cell.angle_beta   90.00
_cell.angle_gamma   90.00
#
_symmetry.space_group_name_H-M   'P 1'
#
loop_
_entity.id
_entity.type
_entity.pdbx_description
1 polymer ?
#
loop_
_entity_poly.entity_id
_entity_poly.type
_entity_poly.pdbx_seq_one_letter_code
_entity_poly.pdbx_strand_id
1 'polypeptide(L)'
;ALAQYFPNFWDMPANGKFLVKCVQYYYFFPLLLGGLSVFYFWKRRWGRLGWVWVSTLGYLLLVHYSSPNTTYRFYAEVTYLPLSIFVATPFLFEIMPSIGKPQWWLIALALLMVDRVLVIRSNAPTFTQRLDWLERRIGEARQQEGGKRFYTNTYEAPMDTLIMPWGVAYESLLLTALESPDSAATLFIQEAHNKQEEALRTPDLFIAAFDQLPARQLPDRYFKLGSGLYRWIEE
;
A
#
# COMPACT_ATOMS: atom_id res chain seq x y z
N ALA A 1 2.90 -25.35 5.15
CA ALA A 1 3.05 -24.18 6.05
C ALA A 1 1.93 -24.09 7.09
N LEU A 2 0.64 -24.03 6.70
CA LEU A 2 -0.47 -23.80 7.65
C LEU A 2 -0.69 -24.87 8.73
N ALA A 3 -0.32 -26.12 8.47
CA ALA A 3 -0.38 -27.20 9.46
C ALA A 3 0.48 -26.91 10.71
N GLN A 4 1.49 -26.05 10.62
CA GLN A 4 2.38 -25.74 11.74
C GLN A 4 1.72 -24.92 12.85
N TYR A 5 0.60 -24.25 12.55
CA TYR A 5 -0.13 -23.43 13.52
C TYR A 5 -1.40 -24.12 14.03
N PHE A 6 -1.69 -25.36 13.62
CA PHE A 6 -2.80 -26.11 14.18
C PHE A 6 -2.32 -26.90 15.42
N PRO A 7 -3.04 -26.84 16.57
CA PRO A 7 -4.28 -26.10 16.83
C PRO A 7 -4.06 -24.66 17.35
N ASN A 8 -2.81 -24.24 17.56
CA ASN A 8 -2.46 -22.97 18.20
C ASN A 8 -2.46 -21.78 17.22
N PHE A 9 -3.64 -21.44 16.68
CA PHE A 9 -3.80 -20.29 15.79
C PHE A 9 -3.47 -18.94 16.46
N TRP A 10 -3.40 -18.91 17.78
CA TRP A 10 -3.01 -17.74 18.58
C TRP A 10 -1.53 -17.40 18.43
N ASP A 11 -0.68 -18.37 18.10
CA ASP A 11 0.78 -18.18 17.99
C ASP A 11 1.21 -17.60 16.63
N MET A 12 0.24 -17.28 15.75
CA MET A 12 0.55 -16.64 14.47
C MET A 12 1.17 -15.25 14.69
N PRO A 13 2.33 -14.96 14.06
CA PRO A 13 2.98 -13.65 14.17
C PRO A 13 2.09 -12.47 13.77
N ALA A 14 1.12 -12.70 12.87
CA ALA A 14 0.12 -11.73 12.46
C ALA A 14 -0.70 -11.17 13.64
N ASN A 15 -1.00 -11.97 14.67
CA ASN A 15 -1.75 -11.50 15.85
C ASN A 15 -0.98 -10.39 16.58
N GLY A 16 0.30 -10.63 16.90
CA GLY A 16 1.15 -9.65 17.56
C GLY A 16 1.38 -8.40 16.71
N LYS A 17 1.66 -8.59 15.41
CA LYS A 17 1.80 -7.48 14.46
C LYS A 17 0.53 -6.65 14.36
N PHE A 18 -0.64 -7.27 14.36
CA PHE A 18 -1.92 -6.56 14.33
C PHE A 18 -2.12 -5.71 15.60
N LEU A 19 -1.83 -6.24 16.79
CA LEU A 19 -1.94 -5.48 18.04
C LEU A 19 -1.01 -4.26 18.06
N VAL A 20 0.23 -4.41 17.62
CA VAL A 20 1.16 -3.28 17.48
C VAL A 20 0.61 -2.24 16.49
N LYS A 21 0.08 -2.69 15.34
CA LYS A 21 -0.55 -1.80 14.35
C LYS A 21 -1.81 -1.12 14.90
N CYS A 22 -2.61 -1.77 15.73
CA CYS A 22 -3.76 -1.16 16.40
C CYS A 22 -3.36 0.01 17.29
N VAL A 23 -2.19 -0.03 17.93
CA VAL A 23 -1.71 1.09 18.73
C VAL A 23 -1.09 2.19 17.86
N GLN A 24 -0.30 1.80 16.85
CA GLN A 24 0.49 2.76 16.07
C GLN A 24 -0.31 3.44 14.95
N TYR A 25 -1.16 2.69 14.24
CA TYR A 25 -1.75 3.13 12.97
C TYR A 25 -3.28 3.04 12.96
N TYR A 26 -3.84 1.99 13.57
CA TYR A 26 -5.28 1.71 13.53
C TYR A 26 -5.99 2.05 14.84
N TYR A 27 -5.50 3.02 15.61
CA TYR A 27 -5.98 3.30 16.96
C TYR A 27 -7.46 3.69 17.05
N PHE A 28 -8.06 4.18 15.97
CA PHE A 28 -9.51 4.38 15.89
C PHE A 28 -10.30 3.07 15.96
N PHE A 29 -9.78 1.98 15.42
CA PHE A 29 -10.45 0.68 15.44
C PHE A 29 -10.69 0.15 16.87
N PRO A 30 -9.68 -0.05 17.74
CA PRO A 30 -9.90 -0.51 19.10
C PRO A 30 -10.68 0.51 19.95
N LEU A 31 -10.53 1.82 19.68
CA LEU A 31 -11.31 2.85 20.37
C LEU A 31 -12.81 2.74 20.06
N LEU A 32 -13.16 2.62 18.78
CA LEU A 32 -14.56 2.46 18.36
C LEU A 32 -15.14 1.11 18.79
N LEU A 33 -14.36 0.03 18.68
CA LEU A 33 -14.78 -1.31 19.12
C LEU A 33 -15.01 -1.35 20.63
N GLY A 34 -14.14 -0.69 21.41
CA GLY A 34 -14.29 -0.53 22.85
C GLY A 34 -15.53 0.29 23.21
N GLY A 35 -15.72 1.45 22.57
CA GLY A 35 -16.90 2.29 22.76
C GLY A 35 -18.21 1.57 22.44
N LEU A 36 -18.25 0.81 21.34
CA LEU A 36 -19.38 -0.04 20.98
C LEU A 36 -19.62 -1.15 21.99
N SER A 37 -18.55 -1.78 22.47
CA SER A 37 -18.66 -2.83 23.47
C SER A 37 -19.27 -2.33 24.76
N VAL A 38 -18.80 -1.19 25.26
CA VAL A 38 -19.36 -0.52 26.46
C VAL A 38 -20.82 -0.14 26.24
N PHE A 39 -21.15 0.46 25.09
CA PHE A 39 -22.52 0.87 24.77
C PHE A 39 -23.50 -0.32 24.74
N TYR A 40 -23.16 -1.40 24.04
CA TYR A 40 -24.03 -2.59 23.98
C TYR A 40 -24.10 -3.34 25.30
N PHE A 41 -23.02 -3.38 26.06
CA PHE A 41 -23.02 -3.94 27.40
C PHE A 41 -24.00 -3.18 28.32
N TRP A 42 -23.92 -1.85 28.37
CA TRP A 42 -24.82 -1.02 29.18
C TRP A 42 -26.28 -1.09 28.74
N LYS A 43 -26.53 -1.13 27.41
CA LYS A 43 -27.88 -1.30 26.87
C LYS A 43 -28.37 -2.76 26.90
N ARG A 44 -27.59 -3.69 27.45
CA ARG A 44 -27.88 -5.13 27.52
C ARG A 44 -28.22 -5.75 26.15
N ARG A 45 -27.62 -5.23 25.07
CA ARG A 45 -27.79 -5.71 23.68
C ARG A 45 -26.77 -6.83 23.36
N TRP A 46 -26.77 -7.88 24.16
CA TRP A 46 -25.78 -8.98 24.09
C TRP A 46 -25.67 -9.64 22.72
N GLY A 47 -26.80 -9.84 22.03
CA GLY A 47 -26.81 -10.43 20.69
C GLY A 47 -26.03 -9.60 19.68
N ARG A 48 -26.21 -8.27 19.68
CA ARG A 48 -25.47 -7.36 18.77
C ARG A 48 -24.00 -7.29 19.13
N LEU A 49 -23.68 -7.30 20.42
CA LEU A 49 -22.30 -7.37 20.90
C LEU A 49 -21.61 -8.65 20.43
N GLY A 50 -22.26 -9.79 20.60
CA GLY A 50 -21.78 -11.09 20.12
C GLY A 50 -21.53 -11.07 18.62
N TRP A 51 -22.46 -10.54 17.82
CA TRP A 51 -22.28 -10.42 16.37
C TRP A 51 -21.07 -9.58 15.98
N VAL A 52 -20.88 -8.40 16.57
CA VAL A 52 -19.72 -7.55 16.27
C VAL A 52 -18.40 -8.27 16.58
N TRP A 53 -18.29 -8.93 17.73
CA TRP A 53 -17.09 -9.66 18.12
C TRP A 53 -16.85 -10.91 17.26
N VAL A 54 -17.89 -11.69 16.97
CA VAL A 54 -17.79 -12.88 16.11
C VAL A 54 -17.36 -12.48 14.70
N SER A 55 -17.96 -11.44 14.10
CA SER A 55 -17.56 -10.95 12.77
C SER A 55 -16.13 -10.40 12.78
N THR A 56 -15.76 -9.64 13.81
CA THR A 56 -14.41 -9.07 13.95
C THR A 56 -13.34 -10.15 14.11
N LEU A 57 -13.51 -11.04 15.08
CA LEU A 57 -12.54 -12.11 15.37
C LEU A 57 -12.52 -13.16 14.26
N GLY A 58 -13.68 -13.50 13.71
CA GLY A 58 -13.78 -14.43 12.58
C GLY A 58 -13.06 -13.88 11.34
N TYR A 59 -13.25 -12.59 11.02
CA TYR A 59 -12.54 -11.98 9.90
C TYR A 59 -11.04 -11.85 10.17
N LEU A 60 -10.63 -11.43 11.37
CA LEU A 60 -9.21 -11.41 11.76
C LEU A 60 -8.56 -12.78 11.60
N LEU A 61 -9.24 -13.84 12.03
CA LEU A 61 -8.77 -15.20 11.87
C LEU A 61 -8.57 -15.54 10.38
N LEU A 62 -9.55 -15.21 9.51
CA LEU A 62 -9.42 -15.43 8.06
C LEU A 62 -8.23 -14.67 7.46
N VAL A 63 -8.04 -13.41 7.84
CA VAL A 63 -6.92 -12.59 7.35
C VAL A 63 -5.59 -13.18 7.81
N HIS A 64 -5.46 -13.49 9.09
CA HIS A 64 -4.22 -14.05 9.64
C HIS A 64 -3.94 -15.46 9.12
N TYR A 65 -4.98 -16.24 8.85
CA TYR A 65 -4.86 -17.52 8.18
C TYR A 65 -4.35 -17.37 6.74
N SER A 66 -4.85 -16.39 5.98
CA SER A 66 -4.39 -16.13 4.61
C SER A 66 -2.97 -15.56 4.53
N SER A 67 -2.53 -14.84 5.56
CA SER A 67 -1.21 -14.22 5.62
C SER A 67 -0.62 -14.26 7.04
N PRO A 68 -0.10 -15.42 7.52
CA PRO A 68 0.35 -15.58 8.91
C PRO A 68 1.49 -14.66 9.32
N ASN A 69 2.28 -14.19 8.36
CA ASN A 69 3.42 -13.30 8.60
C ASN A 69 3.09 -11.82 8.38
N THR A 70 2.00 -11.47 7.66
CA THR A 70 1.64 -10.08 7.28
C THR A 70 2.84 -9.20 6.92
N THR A 71 3.75 -9.73 6.09
CA THR A 71 5.09 -9.17 5.85
C THR A 71 5.03 -7.71 5.36
N TYR A 72 4.12 -7.44 4.43
CA TYR A 72 3.97 -6.12 3.83
C TYR A 72 2.86 -5.34 4.51
N ARG A 73 3.20 -4.15 5.02
CA ARG A 73 2.25 -3.27 5.69
C ARG A 73 1.09 -2.86 4.77
N PHE A 74 1.40 -2.47 3.54
CA PHE A 74 0.41 -1.97 2.57
C PHE A 74 -0.71 -2.99 2.30
N TYR A 75 -0.36 -4.24 2.00
CA TYR A 75 -1.37 -5.29 1.79
C TYR A 75 -2.20 -5.57 3.04
N ALA A 76 -1.55 -5.53 4.22
CA ALA A 76 -2.27 -5.70 5.48
C ALA A 76 -3.29 -4.57 5.71
N GLU A 77 -2.96 -3.31 5.41
CA GLU A 77 -3.88 -2.16 5.54
C GLU A 77 -5.15 -2.35 4.72
N VAL A 78 -5.01 -2.70 3.44
CA VAL A 78 -6.16 -2.95 2.55
C VAL A 78 -6.98 -4.13 3.05
N THR A 79 -6.32 -5.18 3.51
CA THR A 79 -6.98 -6.40 3.98
C THR A 79 -7.71 -6.19 5.31
N TYR A 80 -7.26 -5.28 6.17
CA TYR A 80 -7.96 -4.97 7.43
C TYR A 80 -9.10 -3.96 7.28
N LEU A 81 -9.25 -3.31 6.12
CA LEU A 81 -10.27 -2.27 5.90
C LEU A 81 -11.70 -2.75 6.26
N PRO A 82 -12.15 -3.97 5.94
CA PRO A 82 -13.49 -4.44 6.30
C PRO A 82 -13.78 -4.46 7.81
N LEU A 83 -12.75 -4.57 8.67
CA LEU A 83 -12.93 -4.46 10.13
C LEU A 83 -13.49 -3.09 10.53
N SER A 84 -13.10 -2.04 9.81
CA SER A 84 -13.64 -0.70 10.04
C SER A 84 -15.14 -0.65 9.76
N ILE A 85 -15.66 -1.42 8.79
CA ILE A 85 -17.09 -1.46 8.45
C ILE A 85 -17.89 -2.13 9.58
N PHE A 86 -17.39 -3.24 10.13
CA PHE A 86 -18.05 -3.96 11.23
C PHE A 86 -18.23 -3.11 12.49
N VAL A 87 -17.34 -2.14 12.69
CA VAL A 87 -17.35 -1.27 13.86
C VAL A 87 -17.99 0.09 13.54
N ALA A 88 -17.63 0.73 12.43
CA ALA A 88 -18.15 2.04 12.06
C ALA A 88 -19.66 2.00 11.78
N THR A 89 -20.18 0.96 11.12
CA THR A 89 -21.61 0.87 10.79
C THR A 89 -22.50 0.91 12.04
N PRO A 90 -22.36 -0.01 13.02
CA PRO A 90 -23.18 0.05 14.23
C PRO A 90 -22.90 1.32 15.06
N PHE A 91 -21.67 1.84 15.05
CA PHE A 91 -21.36 3.11 15.71
C PHE A 91 -22.18 4.27 15.12
N LEU A 92 -22.17 4.41 13.79
CA LEU A 92 -22.87 5.47 13.06
C LEU A 92 -24.39 5.37 13.20
N PHE A 93 -24.97 4.17 13.18
CA PHE A 93 -26.43 4.03 13.21
C PHE A 93 -27.01 3.89 14.62
N GLU A 94 -26.25 3.44 15.62
CA GLU A 94 -26.79 3.19 16.96
C GLU A 94 -26.27 4.14 18.03
N ILE A 95 -24.97 4.47 18.00
CA ILE A 95 -24.36 5.36 18.99
C ILE A 95 -24.51 6.81 18.57
N MET A 96 -24.24 7.11 17.29
CA MET A 96 -24.22 8.48 16.78
C MET A 96 -25.51 9.26 17.06
N PRO A 97 -26.72 8.69 16.82
CA PRO A 97 -27.98 9.37 17.11
C PRO A 97 -28.24 9.60 18.60
N SER A 98 -27.63 8.78 19.48
CA SER A 98 -27.88 8.84 20.93
C SER A 98 -27.20 10.01 21.64
N ILE A 99 -26.18 10.63 21.02
CA ILE A 99 -25.44 11.79 21.59
C ILE A 99 -26.14 13.13 21.28
N GLY A 100 -27.22 13.10 20.48
CA GLY A 100 -28.26 14.12 20.43
C GLY A 100 -27.93 15.46 19.77
N LYS A 101 -26.65 15.80 19.56
CA LYS A 101 -26.25 17.06 18.91
C LYS A 101 -25.33 16.82 17.70
N PRO A 102 -25.75 17.19 16.48
CA PRO A 102 -24.95 16.96 15.27
C PRO A 102 -23.60 17.70 15.26
N GLN A 103 -23.50 18.81 16.01
CA GLN A 103 -22.29 19.63 16.11
C GLN A 103 -21.08 18.86 16.64
N TRP A 104 -21.27 17.94 17.61
CA TRP A 104 -20.17 17.13 18.15
C TRP A 104 -19.57 16.20 17.10
N TRP A 105 -20.37 15.74 16.14
CA TRP A 105 -19.90 14.88 15.05
C TRP A 105 -19.09 15.65 14.02
N LEU A 106 -19.50 16.87 13.72
CA LEU A 106 -18.72 17.76 12.86
C LEU A 106 -17.37 18.10 13.50
N ILE A 107 -17.34 18.34 14.81
CA ILE A 107 -16.09 18.57 15.55
C ILE A 107 -15.22 17.31 15.52
N ALA A 108 -15.77 16.13 15.80
CA ALA A 108 -15.03 14.87 15.74
C ALA A 108 -14.46 14.59 14.34
N LEU A 109 -15.25 14.83 13.29
CA LEU A 109 -14.81 14.70 11.90
C LEU A 109 -13.71 15.71 11.57
N ALA A 110 -13.84 16.96 12.00
CA ALA A 110 -12.80 17.97 11.80
C ALA A 110 -11.48 17.58 12.49
N LEU A 111 -11.55 17.08 13.73
CA LEU A 111 -10.39 16.57 14.46
C LEU A 111 -9.76 15.36 13.76
N LEU A 112 -10.58 14.44 13.26
CA LEU A 112 -10.11 13.29 12.46
C LEU A 112 -9.39 13.77 11.19
N MET A 113 -9.93 14.75 10.48
CA MET A 113 -9.30 15.29 9.26
C MET A 113 -7.97 15.99 9.58
N VAL A 114 -7.91 16.77 10.66
CA VAL A 114 -6.65 17.40 11.12
C VAL A 114 -5.60 16.33 11.44
N ASP A 115 -5.96 15.31 12.22
CA ASP A 115 -5.07 14.19 12.52
C ASP A 115 -4.57 13.50 11.24
N ARG A 116 -5.47 13.19 10.28
CA ARG A 116 -5.07 12.56 9.01
C ARG A 116 -4.11 13.43 8.21
N VAL A 117 -4.32 14.75 8.16
CA VAL A 117 -3.40 15.68 7.50
C VAL A 117 -2.03 15.69 8.19
N LEU A 118 -1.98 15.64 9.53
CA LEU A 118 -0.73 15.54 10.27
C LEU A 118 0.02 14.24 9.98
N VAL A 119 -0.69 13.12 9.87
CA VAL A 119 -0.10 11.83 9.47
C VAL A 119 0.42 11.87 8.04
N ILE A 120 -0.33 12.45 7.09
CA ILE A 120 0.14 12.62 5.71
C ILE A 120 1.42 13.46 5.69
N ARG A 121 1.45 14.58 6.41
CA ARG A 121 2.62 15.45 6.50
C ARG A 121 3.82 14.73 7.12
N SER A 122 3.63 13.93 8.17
CA SER A 122 4.74 13.22 8.81
C SER A 122 5.32 12.10 7.95
N ASN A 123 4.54 11.52 7.04
CA ASN A 123 4.99 10.50 6.09
C ASN A 123 5.48 11.08 4.74
N ALA A 124 5.25 12.36 4.48
CA ALA A 124 5.67 13.01 3.24
C ALA A 124 7.17 12.87 2.91
N PRO A 125 8.12 12.91 3.87
CA PRO A 125 9.54 12.73 3.58
C PRO A 125 9.86 11.39 2.91
N THR A 126 9.22 10.29 3.34
CA THR A 126 9.45 8.96 2.76
C THR A 126 9.08 8.92 1.28
N PHE A 127 7.93 9.51 0.91
CA PHE A 127 7.50 9.56 -0.49
C PHE A 127 8.32 10.56 -1.31
N THR A 128 8.75 11.66 -0.72
CA THR A 128 9.60 12.66 -1.38
C THR A 128 10.96 12.04 -1.71
N GLN A 129 11.61 11.39 -0.74
CA GLN A 129 12.89 10.69 -0.96
C GLN A 129 12.82 9.64 -2.06
N ARG A 130 11.69 8.94 -2.17
CA ARG A 130 11.46 7.97 -3.24
C ARG A 130 11.39 8.65 -4.62
N LEU A 131 10.65 9.74 -4.74
CA LEU A 131 10.56 10.50 -6.00
C LEU A 131 11.91 11.11 -6.37
N ASP A 132 12.61 11.70 -5.41
CA ASP A 132 13.95 12.26 -5.59
C ASP A 132 14.95 11.20 -6.05
N TRP A 133 14.87 9.99 -5.47
CA TRP A 133 15.70 8.87 -5.91
C TRP A 133 15.39 8.46 -7.36
N LEU A 134 14.12 8.35 -7.73
CA LEU A 134 13.72 8.00 -9.10
C LEU A 134 14.19 9.04 -10.10
N GLU A 135 13.96 10.32 -9.82
CA GLU A 135 14.35 11.43 -10.69
C GLU A 135 15.86 11.47 -10.91
N ARG A 136 16.63 11.43 -9.81
CA ARG A 136 18.09 11.40 -9.86
C ARG A 136 18.60 10.18 -10.62
N ARG A 137 18.10 8.99 -10.31
CA ARG A 137 18.61 7.74 -10.92
C ARG A 137 18.34 7.70 -12.42
N ILE A 138 17.18 8.18 -12.87
CA ILE A 138 16.88 8.30 -14.30
C ILE A 138 17.73 9.39 -14.95
N GLY A 139 17.95 10.51 -14.27
CA GLY A 139 18.79 11.60 -14.74
C GLY A 139 20.24 11.15 -14.98
N GLU A 140 20.83 10.45 -14.01
CA GLU A 140 22.17 9.84 -14.10
C GLU A 140 22.24 8.84 -15.26
N ALA A 141 21.26 7.93 -15.34
CA ALA A 141 21.22 6.91 -16.40
C ALA A 141 21.10 7.52 -17.81
N ARG A 142 20.34 8.62 -17.97
CA ARG A 142 20.29 9.36 -19.24
C ARG A 142 21.62 9.98 -19.63
N GLN A 143 22.40 10.43 -18.65
CA GLN A 143 23.71 11.04 -18.91
C GLN A 143 24.78 10.00 -19.24
N GLN A 144 24.77 8.86 -18.54
CA GLN A 144 25.78 7.80 -18.70
C GLN A 144 25.50 6.93 -19.91
N GLU A 145 24.30 6.37 -19.97
CA GLU A 145 23.93 5.37 -20.98
C GLU A 145 23.24 6.02 -22.17
N GLY A 146 22.44 7.06 -21.94
CA GLY A 146 21.53 7.59 -22.94
C GLY A 146 20.33 6.68 -23.20
N GLY A 147 19.28 7.24 -23.81
CA GLY A 147 18.02 6.53 -24.04
C GLY A 147 16.97 6.76 -22.95
N LYS A 148 15.95 5.89 -22.91
CA LYS A 148 14.72 6.07 -22.12
C LYS A 148 14.27 4.82 -21.36
N ARG A 149 15.03 3.72 -21.45
CA ARG A 149 14.67 2.43 -20.88
C ARG A 149 15.86 1.92 -20.08
N PHE A 150 15.64 1.80 -18.78
CA PHE A 150 16.70 1.44 -17.86
C PHE A 150 16.25 0.33 -16.94
N TYR A 151 17.19 -0.47 -16.46
CA TYR A 151 16.93 -1.48 -15.45
C TYR A 151 18.09 -1.60 -14.46
N THR A 152 17.77 -2.06 -13.25
CA THR A 152 18.73 -2.38 -12.18
C THR A 152 18.18 -3.56 -11.38
N ASN A 153 18.97 -4.16 -10.48
CA ASN A 153 18.52 -5.29 -9.67
C ASN A 153 17.98 -4.82 -8.30
N THR A 154 17.06 -5.59 -7.73
CA THR A 154 16.62 -5.46 -6.32
C THR A 154 17.74 -5.35 -5.29
N TYR A 155 18.95 -5.88 -5.54
CA TYR A 155 20.09 -5.76 -4.60
C TYR A 155 20.79 -4.40 -4.64
N GLU A 156 20.64 -3.65 -5.74
CA GLU A 156 21.24 -2.32 -5.96
C GLU A 156 20.22 -1.19 -5.78
N ALA A 157 18.95 -1.54 -5.65
CA ALA A 157 17.89 -0.58 -5.42
C ALA A 157 17.68 -0.36 -3.91
N PRO A 158 17.38 0.87 -3.45
CA PRO A 158 17.08 1.13 -2.04
C PRO A 158 15.68 0.62 -1.72
N MET A 159 15.56 -0.68 -1.47
CA MET A 159 14.27 -1.37 -1.28
C MET A 159 13.46 -0.83 -0.10
N ASP A 160 14.15 -0.33 0.94
CA ASP A 160 13.52 0.32 2.09
C ASP A 160 12.88 1.67 1.73
N THR A 161 13.39 2.35 0.69
CA THR A 161 12.85 3.63 0.19
C THR A 161 11.74 3.40 -0.83
N LEU A 162 11.83 2.37 -1.67
CA LEU A 162 10.91 2.15 -2.78
C LEU A 162 9.52 1.66 -2.35
N ILE A 163 9.38 1.01 -1.19
CA ILE A 163 8.13 0.44 -0.60
C ILE A 163 7.45 -0.65 -1.47
N MET A 164 7.23 -0.38 -2.76
CA MET A 164 6.59 -1.24 -3.76
C MET A 164 7.43 -1.20 -5.06
N PRO A 165 8.55 -1.93 -5.13
CA PRO A 165 9.48 -1.90 -6.27
C PRO A 165 8.80 -2.25 -7.60
N TRP A 166 7.75 -3.07 -7.55
CA TRP A 166 6.96 -3.46 -8.72
C TRP A 166 6.27 -2.27 -9.42
N GLY A 167 6.04 -1.16 -8.71
CA GLY A 167 5.42 0.05 -9.25
C GLY A 167 6.41 0.99 -9.94
N VAL A 168 7.72 0.77 -9.79
CA VAL A 168 8.76 1.72 -10.21
C VAL A 168 8.76 1.99 -11.71
N ALA A 169 8.49 0.97 -12.54
CA ALA A 169 8.41 1.15 -14.00
C ALA A 169 7.29 2.12 -14.40
N TYR A 170 6.14 2.04 -13.73
CA TYR A 170 5.02 2.95 -13.98
C TYR A 170 5.29 4.35 -13.41
N GLU A 171 5.86 4.44 -12.22
CA GLU A 171 6.13 5.71 -11.56
C GLU A 171 7.21 6.51 -12.26
N SER A 172 8.31 5.88 -12.66
CA SER A 172 9.36 6.52 -13.47
C SER A 172 8.80 7.06 -14.78
N LEU A 173 7.96 6.27 -15.46
CA LEU A 173 7.29 6.65 -16.69
C LEU A 173 6.40 7.89 -16.50
N LEU A 174 5.56 7.89 -15.46
CA LEU A 174 4.68 9.01 -15.14
C LEU A 174 5.47 10.25 -14.72
N LEU A 175 6.44 10.09 -13.81
CA LEU A 175 7.24 11.16 -13.25
C LEU A 175 7.99 11.92 -14.35
N THR A 176 8.66 11.19 -15.23
CA THR A 176 9.45 11.79 -16.31
C THR A 176 8.60 12.36 -17.44
N ALA A 177 7.38 11.86 -17.63
CA ALA A 177 6.41 12.41 -18.57
C ALA A 177 5.78 13.73 -18.11
N LEU A 178 5.93 14.12 -16.84
CA LEU A 178 5.45 15.42 -16.34
C LEU A 178 6.13 16.60 -17.02
N GLU A 179 7.39 16.45 -17.41
CA GLU A 179 8.13 17.48 -18.16
C GLU A 179 7.61 17.58 -19.60
N SER A 180 7.49 16.45 -20.31
CA SER A 180 6.86 16.35 -21.63
C SER A 180 6.60 14.87 -22.01
N PRO A 181 5.71 14.58 -22.98
CA PRO A 181 5.58 13.22 -23.49
C PRO A 181 6.88 12.65 -24.07
N ASP A 182 7.73 13.52 -24.63
CA ASP A 182 9.03 13.17 -25.21
C ASP A 182 10.13 12.92 -24.16
N SER A 183 9.94 13.35 -22.92
CA SER A 183 10.85 13.06 -21.81
C SER A 183 10.44 11.79 -21.05
N ALA A 184 9.41 11.06 -21.46
CA ALA A 184 9.05 9.80 -20.80
C ALA A 184 10.23 8.80 -20.82
N ALA A 185 10.56 8.22 -19.65
CA ALA A 185 11.53 7.16 -19.48
C ALA A 185 11.10 6.20 -18.37
N THR A 186 11.54 4.96 -18.44
CA THR A 186 11.17 3.90 -17.50
C THR A 186 12.41 3.32 -16.82
N LEU A 187 12.28 3.03 -15.54
CA LEU A 187 13.22 2.27 -14.73
C LEU A 187 12.54 0.97 -14.30
N PHE A 188 13.11 -0.17 -14.66
CA PHE A 188 12.62 -1.48 -14.25
C PHE A 188 13.53 -2.07 -13.16
N ILE A 189 12.94 -2.48 -12.03
CA ILE A 189 13.67 -3.18 -10.97
C ILE A 189 13.52 -4.68 -11.20
N GLN A 190 14.60 -5.33 -11.64
CA GLN A 190 14.62 -6.77 -11.90
C GLN A 190 14.82 -7.54 -10.59
N GLU A 191 13.88 -8.45 -10.29
CA GLU A 191 14.06 -9.43 -9.21
C GLU A 191 15.07 -10.51 -9.62
N ALA A 192 15.88 -10.99 -8.68
CA ALA A 192 16.96 -11.95 -8.91
C ALA A 192 16.54 -13.25 -9.62
N HIS A 193 15.28 -13.66 -9.49
CA HIS A 193 14.76 -14.89 -10.08
C HIS A 193 13.99 -14.66 -11.39
N ASN A 194 13.92 -13.42 -11.86
CA ASN A 194 13.08 -13.07 -13.00
C ASN A 194 13.83 -13.32 -14.33
N LYS A 195 13.36 -14.31 -15.10
CA LYS A 195 13.92 -14.72 -16.41
C LYS A 195 13.54 -13.78 -17.55
N GLN A 196 13.59 -12.47 -17.32
CA GLN A 196 13.18 -11.46 -18.31
C GLN A 196 14.33 -10.98 -19.22
N GLU A 197 15.43 -11.74 -19.32
CA GLU A 197 16.57 -11.38 -20.16
C GLU A 197 16.20 -11.18 -21.63
N GLU A 198 15.29 -12.01 -22.17
CA GLU A 198 14.79 -11.86 -23.54
C GLU A 198 13.97 -10.57 -23.71
N ALA A 199 13.13 -10.24 -22.73
CA ALA A 199 12.33 -9.03 -22.73
C ALA A 199 13.22 -7.77 -22.72
N LEU A 200 14.29 -7.75 -21.92
CA LEU A 200 15.25 -6.65 -21.85
C LEU A 200 15.95 -6.38 -23.21
N ARG A 201 16.09 -7.42 -24.04
CA ARG A 201 16.68 -7.38 -25.38
C ARG A 201 15.65 -7.17 -26.50
N THR A 202 14.36 -7.12 -26.18
CA THR A 202 13.31 -6.86 -27.15
C THR A 202 13.15 -5.35 -27.34
N PRO A 203 13.40 -4.80 -28.54
CA PRO A 203 13.17 -3.39 -28.80
C PRO A 203 11.68 -3.06 -28.68
N ASP A 204 11.39 -1.79 -28.39
CA ASP A 204 10.02 -1.26 -28.32
C ASP A 204 9.16 -1.89 -27.24
N LEU A 205 9.74 -2.54 -26.23
CA LEU A 205 9.00 -3.07 -25.10
C LEU A 205 9.00 -2.07 -23.94
N PHE A 206 7.88 -2.01 -23.22
CA PHE A 206 7.77 -1.47 -21.87
C PHE A 206 7.61 -2.66 -20.93
N ILE A 207 8.53 -2.78 -19.98
CA ILE A 207 8.61 -3.87 -19.02
C ILE A 207 8.28 -3.31 -17.64
N ALA A 208 7.30 -3.94 -17.00
CA ALA A 208 6.95 -3.75 -15.61
C ALA A 208 6.95 -5.10 -14.90
N ALA A 209 6.80 -5.09 -13.57
CA ALA A 209 6.85 -6.32 -12.77
C ALA A 209 5.77 -7.35 -13.15
N PHE A 210 4.59 -6.90 -13.60
CA PHE A 210 3.46 -7.76 -13.89
C PHE A 210 3.07 -7.80 -15.37
N ASP A 211 3.70 -7.00 -16.22
CA ASP A 211 3.30 -6.88 -17.62
C ASP A 211 4.46 -6.50 -18.54
N GLN A 212 4.33 -6.88 -19.81
CA GLN A 212 5.24 -6.56 -20.90
C GLN A 212 4.43 -6.12 -22.10
N LEU A 213 4.49 -4.83 -22.39
CA LEU A 213 3.63 -4.19 -23.38
C LEU A 213 4.48 -3.58 -24.48
N PRO A 214 4.15 -3.77 -25.77
CA PRO A 214 4.74 -2.96 -26.84
C PRO A 214 4.51 -1.47 -26.53
N ALA A 215 5.55 -0.64 -26.64
CA ALA A 215 5.53 0.78 -26.29
C ALA A 215 4.46 1.56 -27.07
N ARG A 216 4.12 1.11 -28.28
CA ARG A 216 3.01 1.63 -29.10
C ARG A 216 1.61 1.45 -28.49
N GLN A 217 1.46 0.59 -27.48
CA GLN A 217 0.20 0.43 -26.73
C GLN A 217 0.09 1.43 -25.57
N LEU A 218 1.19 2.10 -25.21
CA LEU A 218 1.12 3.21 -24.27
C LEU A 218 0.39 4.38 -24.94
N PRO A 219 -0.39 5.17 -24.19
CA PRO A 219 -1.03 6.36 -24.74
C PRO A 219 0.00 7.38 -25.27
N ASP A 220 0.11 7.52 -26.60
CA ASP A 220 1.07 8.42 -27.27
C ASP A 220 0.96 9.89 -26.85
N ARG A 221 -0.24 10.30 -26.37
CA ARG A 221 -0.48 11.63 -25.81
C ARG A 221 0.42 11.92 -24.60
N TYR A 222 0.74 10.90 -23.82
CA TYR A 222 1.45 11.02 -22.54
C TYR A 222 2.85 10.40 -22.59
N PHE A 223 3.08 9.38 -23.42
CA PHE A 223 4.32 8.61 -23.36
C PHE A 223 4.91 8.39 -24.75
N LYS A 224 6.07 8.99 -25.02
CA LYS A 224 6.85 8.76 -26.24
C LYS A 224 8.20 8.15 -25.89
N LEU A 225 8.20 6.86 -25.53
CA LEU A 225 9.42 6.11 -25.22
C LEU A 225 10.32 5.88 -26.45
N GLY A 226 9.80 6.04 -27.67
CA GLY A 226 10.52 5.75 -28.91
C GLY A 226 10.96 4.29 -29.01
N SER A 227 11.94 4.00 -29.86
CA SER A 227 12.56 2.68 -29.94
C SER A 227 13.83 2.59 -29.11
N GLY A 228 14.12 1.40 -28.58
CA GLY A 228 15.35 1.14 -27.83
C GLY A 228 15.27 -0.09 -26.93
N LEU A 229 16.44 -0.55 -26.53
CA LEU A 229 16.63 -1.64 -25.56
C LEU A 229 16.69 -1.09 -24.14
N TYR A 230 16.45 -1.96 -23.16
CA TYR A 230 16.72 -1.65 -21.76
C TYR A 230 18.23 -1.65 -21.50
N ARG A 231 18.73 -0.60 -20.85
CA ARG A 231 20.14 -0.45 -20.48
C ARG A 231 20.31 -0.63 -18.98
N TRP A 232 21.36 -1.34 -18.61
CA TRP A 232 21.73 -1.57 -17.22
C TRP A 232 22.24 -0.26 -16.60
N ILE A 233 21.92 -0.01 -15.33
CA ILE A 233 22.51 1.10 -14.57
C ILE A 233 23.28 0.53 -13.39
N GLU A 234 24.60 0.70 -13.39
CA GLU A 234 25.47 0.38 -12.25
C GLU A 234 25.33 1.44 -11.14
N GLU A 235 25.45 1.04 -9.87
CA GLU A 235 25.55 1.98 -8.74
C GLU A 235 26.82 2.84 -8.80
#